data_AF-A0A072U9X1-F1
#
_entry.id   AF-A0A072U9X1-F1
#
_cell.length_a   1.000
_cell.length_b   1.000
_cell.length_c   1.000
_cell.angle_alpha   90.00
_cell.angle_beta   90.00
_cell.angle_gamma   90.00
#
_symmetry.space_group_name_H-M   'P 1'
#
loop_
_entity.id
_entity.type
_entity.pdbx_description
1 polymer ?
#
loop_
_entity_poly.entity_id
_entity_poly.type
_entity_poly.pdbx_seq_one_letter_code
_entity_poly.pdbx_strand_id
1 'polypeptide(L)'
;MRISPKIKPGVREETLKLALDLKANMKSTENSLVVLGFLLLLSVYELLTYFDEDEVLELFAFVAQHKTAVELFQTLGFANKLSEFFEDLIRKKQFVVLTAWLRRIKKFLF
;
A
#
# COMPACT_ATOMS: atom_id res chain seq x y z
N MET A 1 -2.78 -8.61 -9.27
CA MET A 1 -3.71 -9.77 -9.23
C MET A 1 -5.04 -9.27 -8.67
N ARG A 2 -6.12 -9.23 -9.47
CA ARG A 2 -7.41 -8.66 -9.02
C ARG A 2 -8.31 -9.78 -8.51
N ILE A 3 -8.37 -9.93 -7.20
CA ILE A 3 -9.33 -10.80 -6.51
C ILE A 3 -10.32 -9.84 -5.85
N SER A 4 -11.47 -9.58 -6.48
CA SER A 4 -12.62 -8.93 -5.84
C SER A 4 -13.62 -10.02 -5.46
N PRO A 5 -13.49 -10.65 -4.29
CA PRO A 5 -14.48 -11.62 -3.85
C PRO A 5 -15.83 -10.90 -3.65
N LYS A 6 -16.94 -11.59 -3.94
CA LYS A 6 -18.27 -11.10 -3.56
C LYS A 6 -18.39 -11.14 -2.04
N ILE A 7 -18.04 -10.05 -1.38
CA ILE A 7 -18.02 -9.94 0.08
C ILE A 7 -19.43 -9.65 0.58
N LYS A 8 -19.95 -10.51 1.47
CA LYS A 8 -21.22 -10.25 2.17
C LYS A 8 -21.05 -9.02 3.08
N PRO A 9 -22.08 -8.16 3.26
CA PRO A 9 -21.98 -6.94 4.07
C PRO A 9 -21.42 -7.18 5.48
N GLY A 10 -21.81 -8.26 6.17
CA GLY A 10 -21.27 -8.59 7.51
C GLY A 10 -19.77 -8.87 7.54
N VAL A 11 -19.22 -9.45 6.47
CA VAL A 11 -17.77 -9.72 6.36
C VAL A 11 -16.99 -8.41 6.19
N ARG A 12 -17.59 -7.37 5.61
CA ARG A 12 -16.93 -6.07 5.41
C ARG A 12 -16.66 -5.37 6.74
N GLU A 13 -17.60 -5.40 7.68
CA GLU A 13 -17.42 -4.75 8.99
C GLU A 13 -16.34 -5.45 9.82
N GLU A 14 -16.35 -6.77 9.86
CA GLU A 14 -15.30 -7.56 10.53
C GLU A 14 -13.93 -7.33 9.89
N THR A 15 -13.88 -7.23 8.56
CA THR A 15 -12.62 -6.95 7.85
C THR A 15 -12.12 -5.53 8.14
N LEU A 16 -13.03 -4.55 8.24
CA LEU A 16 -12.65 -3.17 8.60
C LEU A 16 -12.08 -3.13 10.03
N LYS A 17 -12.68 -3.85 10.98
CA LYS A 17 -12.12 -4.00 12.35
C LYS A 17 -10.71 -4.58 12.30
N LEU A 18 -10.51 -5.67 11.57
CA LEU A 18 -9.18 -6.27 11.37
C LEU A 18 -8.17 -5.28 10.74
N ALA A 19 -8.61 -4.49 9.76
CA ALA A 19 -7.76 -3.48 9.13
C ALA A 19 -7.33 -2.38 10.11
N LEU A 20 -8.25 -1.93 10.97
CA LEU A 20 -7.97 -0.95 12.02
C LEU A 20 -7.00 -1.51 13.07
N ASP A 21 -7.19 -2.76 13.50
CA ASP A 21 -6.31 -3.44 14.45
C ASP A 21 -4.90 -3.61 13.86
N LEU A 22 -4.80 -4.01 12.59
CA LEU A 22 -3.52 -4.08 11.88
C LEU A 22 -2.83 -2.73 11.80
N LYS A 23 -3.57 -1.66 11.46
CA LYS A 23 -3.02 -0.30 11.40
C LYS A 23 -2.48 0.16 12.75
N ALA A 24 -3.18 -0.17 13.85
CA ALA A 24 -2.70 0.11 15.20
C ALA A 24 -1.40 -0.64 15.53
N ASN A 25 -1.30 -1.91 15.11
CA ASN A 25 -0.13 -2.76 15.35
C ASN A 25 1.10 -2.45 14.47
N MET A 26 0.94 -1.71 13.37
CA MET A 26 2.10 -1.31 12.56
C MET A 26 3.04 -0.38 13.30
N LYS A 27 2.48 0.50 14.15
CA LYS A 27 3.27 1.48 14.91
C LYS A 27 4.26 0.83 15.87
N SER A 28 4.02 -0.42 16.29
CA SER A 28 4.83 -1.13 17.28
C SER A 28 5.77 -2.17 16.68
N THR A 29 5.59 -2.57 15.42
CA THR A 29 6.26 -3.78 14.89
C THR A 29 7.38 -3.53 13.90
N GLU A 30 7.52 -2.32 13.35
CA GLU A 30 8.46 -1.97 12.24
C GLU A 30 8.54 -3.05 11.14
N ASN A 31 7.48 -3.85 10.99
CA ASN A 31 7.53 -5.07 10.20
C ASN A 31 6.88 -4.82 8.84
N SER A 32 7.72 -4.72 7.81
CA SER A 32 7.25 -4.50 6.44
C SER A 32 6.26 -5.55 5.92
N LEU A 33 6.25 -6.77 6.46
CA LEU A 33 5.26 -7.80 6.10
C LEU A 33 3.87 -7.50 6.68
N VAL A 34 3.79 -6.93 7.89
CA VAL A 34 2.52 -6.51 8.51
C VAL A 34 1.91 -5.37 7.69
N VAL A 35 2.74 -4.41 7.29
CA VAL A 35 2.32 -3.29 6.43
C VAL A 35 1.83 -3.80 5.07
N LEU A 36 2.56 -4.73 4.45
CA LEU A 36 2.10 -5.38 3.21
C LEU A 36 0.78 -6.12 3.38
N GLY A 37 0.61 -6.87 4.47
CA GLY A 37 -0.62 -7.61 4.77
C GLY A 37 -1.83 -6.69 4.87
N PHE A 38 -1.68 -5.52 5.48
CA PHE A 38 -2.72 -4.50 5.49
C PHE A 38 -3.01 -3.91 4.11
N LEU A 39 -1.98 -3.55 3.32
CA LEU A 39 -2.19 -3.03 1.97
C LEU A 39 -2.90 -4.06 1.07
N LEU A 40 -2.59 -5.35 1.24
CA LEU A 40 -3.33 -6.46 0.61
C LEU A 40 -4.79 -6.48 1.06
N LEU A 41 -5.05 -6.33 2.35
CA LEU A 41 -6.40 -6.29 2.91
C LEU A 41 -7.22 -5.15 2.32
N LEU A 42 -6.65 -3.94 2.26
CA LEU A 42 -7.30 -2.78 1.62
C LEU A 42 -7.63 -3.05 0.16
N SER A 43 -6.70 -3.66 -0.57
CA SER A 43 -6.84 -3.94 -1.99
C SER A 43 -7.91 -4.99 -2.29
N VAL A 44 -7.97 -6.08 -1.51
CA VAL A 44 -8.90 -7.20 -1.76
C VAL A 44 -10.32 -6.85 -1.34
N TYR A 45 -10.47 -6.10 -0.25
CA TYR A 45 -11.79 -5.78 0.32
C TYR A 45 -12.29 -4.38 -0.03
N GLU A 46 -11.57 -3.67 -0.90
CA GLU A 46 -11.92 -2.33 -1.39
C GLU A 46 -12.16 -1.37 -0.22
N LEU A 47 -11.27 -1.43 0.78
CA LEU A 47 -11.40 -0.65 2.02
C LEU A 47 -10.67 0.69 1.97
N LEU A 48 -10.00 1.03 0.86
CA LEU A 48 -9.20 2.25 0.77
C LEU A 48 -9.96 3.52 1.17
N THR A 49 -11.26 3.62 0.81
CA THR A 49 -12.11 4.78 1.12
C THR A 49 -12.36 5.02 2.61
N TYR A 50 -12.00 4.07 3.47
CA TYR A 50 -12.12 4.20 4.93
C TYR A 50 -10.84 4.73 5.59
N PHE A 51 -9.77 4.93 4.82
CA PHE A 51 -8.47 5.37 5.31
C PHE A 51 -8.06 6.67 4.64
N ASP A 52 -7.25 7.45 5.35
CA ASP A 52 -6.60 8.61 4.78
C ASP A 52 -5.63 8.17 3.67
N GLU A 53 -5.77 8.78 2.50
CA GLU A 53 -5.04 8.36 1.32
C GLU A 53 -3.54 8.66 1.42
N ASP A 54 -3.19 9.81 2.01
CA ASP A 54 -1.80 10.24 2.17
C ASP A 54 -1.08 9.35 3.17
N GLU A 55 -1.74 8.98 4.28
CA GLU A 55 -1.21 8.00 5.23
C GLU A 55 -0.95 6.64 4.55
N VAL A 56 -1.85 6.18 3.67
CA VAL A 56 -1.66 4.93 2.94
C VAL A 56 -0.51 5.04 1.93
N LEU A 57 -0.34 6.20 1.27
CA LEU A 57 0.80 6.46 0.38
C LEU A 57 2.14 6.42 1.14
N GLU A 58 2.19 6.91 2.38
CA GLU A 58 3.41 6.82 3.20
C GLU A 58 3.80 5.36 3.51
N LEU A 59 2.82 4.46 3.68
CA LEU A 59 3.11 3.04 3.87
C LEU A 59 3.83 2.41 2.66
N PHE A 60 3.59 2.93 1.45
CA PHE A 60 4.28 2.47 0.24
C PHE A 60 5.76 2.86 0.20
N ALA A 61 6.16 3.96 0.85
CA ALA A 61 7.57 4.26 1.07
C ALA A 61 8.21 3.21 1.98
N PHE A 62 7.50 2.77 3.02
CA PHE A 62 7.98 1.76 3.97
C PHE A 62 8.14 0.37 3.35
N VAL A 63 7.19 -0.04 2.50
CA VAL A 63 7.25 -1.36 1.83
C VAL A 63 7.96 -1.34 0.48
N ALA A 64 8.69 -0.26 0.15
CA ALA A 64 9.38 -0.08 -1.12
C ALA A 64 10.34 -1.22 -1.49
N GLN A 65 10.82 -1.98 -0.51
CA GLN A 65 11.67 -3.15 -0.71
C GLN A 65 10.93 -4.40 -1.23
N HIS A 66 9.62 -4.38 -1.30
CA HIS A 66 8.82 -5.53 -1.70
C HIS A 66 8.29 -5.38 -3.12
N LYS A 67 8.42 -6.42 -3.93
CA LYS A 67 7.91 -6.42 -5.31
C LYS A 67 6.39 -6.22 -5.35
N THR A 68 5.68 -6.84 -4.41
CA THR A 68 4.22 -6.77 -4.27
C THR A 68 3.71 -5.34 -4.05
N ALA A 69 4.54 -4.46 -3.49
CA ALA A 69 4.17 -3.05 -3.29
C ALA A 69 3.83 -2.35 -4.60
N VAL A 70 4.56 -2.61 -5.70
CA VAL A 70 4.28 -1.97 -6.99
C VAL A 70 2.92 -2.40 -7.55
N GLU A 71 2.60 -3.70 -7.45
CA GLU A 71 1.33 -4.24 -7.93
C GLU A 71 0.15 -3.71 -7.10
N LEU A 72 0.32 -3.60 -5.78
CA LEU A 72 -0.71 -3.06 -4.89
C LEU A 72 -0.93 -1.57 -5.10
N PHE A 73 0.14 -0.80 -5.34
CA PHE A 73 0.06 0.63 -5.62
C PHE A 73 -0.84 0.90 -6.83
N GLN A 74 -0.67 0.10 -7.89
CA GLN A 74 -1.54 0.18 -9.07
C GLN A 74 -2.96 -0.32 -8.78
N THR A 75 -3.10 -1.44 -8.06
CA THR A 75 -4.40 -2.07 -7.79
C THR A 75 -5.29 -1.18 -6.90
N LEU A 76 -4.69 -0.45 -5.97
CA LEU A 76 -5.36 0.54 -5.12
C LEU A 76 -5.70 1.85 -5.85
N GLY A 77 -5.28 2.01 -7.11
CA GLY A 77 -5.63 3.16 -7.93
C GLY A 77 -4.63 4.32 -7.87
N PHE A 78 -3.45 4.14 -7.26
CA PHE A 78 -2.45 5.21 -7.15
C PHE A 78 -1.56 5.39 -8.38
N ALA A 79 -1.83 4.67 -9.47
CA ALA A 79 -1.02 4.76 -10.69
C ALA A 79 -0.90 6.20 -11.24
N ASN A 80 -1.96 7.00 -11.13
CA ASN A 80 -1.96 8.42 -11.52
C ASN A 80 -1.21 9.33 -10.52
N LYS A 81 -1.00 8.90 -9.28
CA LYS A 81 -0.26 9.62 -8.23
C LYS A 81 1.23 9.31 -8.18
N LEU A 82 1.73 8.50 -9.11
CA LEU A 82 3.13 8.06 -9.09
C LEU A 82 4.13 9.23 -9.16
N SER A 83 3.84 10.26 -9.96
CA SER A 83 4.70 11.45 -10.06
C SER A 83 4.75 12.21 -8.74
N GLU A 84 3.58 12.49 -8.16
CA GLU A 84 3.44 13.17 -6.87
C GLU A 84 4.15 12.41 -5.74
N PHE A 85 4.00 11.08 -5.72
CA PHE A 85 4.70 10.22 -4.77
C PHE A 85 6.23 10.34 -4.91
N PHE A 86 6.76 10.33 -6.13
CA PHE A 86 8.20 10.50 -6.36
C PHE A 86 8.69 11.90 -5.98
N GLU A 87 7.91 12.94 -6.25
CA GLU A 87 8.22 14.31 -5.83
C GLU A 87 8.26 14.43 -4.29
N ASP A 88 7.33 13.78 -3.58
CA ASP A 88 7.33 13.72 -2.12
C ASP A 88 8.59 13.01 -1.58
N LEU A 89 8.97 11.86 -2.16
CA LEU A 89 10.20 11.16 -1.79
C LEU A 89 11.46 12.02 -2.01
N ILE A 90 11.53 12.77 -3.11
CA ILE A 90 12.65 13.69 -3.41
C ILE A 90 12.68 14.82 -2.38
N ARG A 91 11.53 15.44 -2.11
CA ARG A 91 11.40 16.51 -1.11
C ARG A 91 11.80 16.04 0.29
N LYS A 92 11.40 14.83 0.68
CA LYS A 92 11.78 14.17 1.94
C LYS A 92 13.21 13.61 1.93
N LYS A 93 13.97 13.76 0.84
CA LYS A 93 15.34 13.24 0.63
C LYS A 93 15.47 11.72 0.79
N GLN A 94 14.39 10.98 0.51
CA GLN A 94 14.32 9.52 0.61
C GLN A 94 14.85 8.81 -0.66
N PHE A 95 16.07 9.13 -1.08
CA PHE A 95 16.65 8.63 -2.34
C PHE A 95 16.80 7.11 -2.40
N VAL A 96 17.05 6.45 -1.26
CA VAL A 96 17.12 4.98 -1.18
C VAL A 96 15.78 4.35 -1.53
N VAL A 97 14.69 4.91 -1.01
CA VAL A 97 13.32 4.47 -1.30
C VAL A 97 13.00 4.69 -2.78
N LEU A 98 13.27 5.89 -3.29
CA LEU A 98 13.05 6.23 -4.70
C LEU A 98 13.77 5.27 -5.65
N THR A 99 15.06 5.00 -5.42
CA THR A 99 15.83 4.08 -6.26
C THR A 99 15.34 2.64 -6.16
N ALA A 100 14.92 2.19 -4.98
CA ALA A 100 14.30 0.88 -4.77
C ALA A 100 12.98 0.74 -5.55
N TRP A 101 12.17 1.80 -5.61
CA TRP A 101 10.94 1.88 -6.41
C TRP A 101 11.23 1.84 -7.91
N LEU A 102 12.11 2.71 -8.40
CA LEU A 102 12.48 2.78 -9.82
C LEU A 102 13.01 1.44 -10.35
N ARG A 103 13.82 0.73 -9.56
CA ARG A 103 14.33 -0.60 -9.92
C ARG A 103 13.21 -1.61 -10.11
N ARG A 104 12.15 -1.54 -9.29
CA ARG A 104 11.03 -2.49 -9.35
C ARG A 104 10.08 -2.15 -10.48
N ILE A 105 9.69 -0.89 -10.64
CA ILE A 105 8.80 -0.45 -11.73
C ILE A 105 9.39 -0.77 -13.11
N LYS A 106 10.70 -0.53 -13.31
CA LYS A 106 11.36 -0.86 -14.59
C LYS A 106 11.29 -2.36 -14.94
N LYS A 107 11.20 -3.24 -13.94
CA LYS A 107 11.09 -4.69 -14.13
C LYS A 107 9.66 -5.16 -14.49
N PHE A 108 8.69 -4.24 -14.55
CA PHE A 108 7.32 -4.51 -14.97
C PHE A 108 6.95 -3.82 -16.29
N LEU A 109 7.80 -2.94 -16.81
CA LEU A 109 7.57 -2.18 -18.05
C LEU A 109 8.35 -2.72 -19.27
N PHE A 110 9.17 -3.77 -19.08
CA PHE A 110 9.90 -4.49 -20.13
C PHE A 110 9.95 -5.99 -19.83
#